data_AF-A0A821KPR5-F1
#
_entry.id   AF-A0A821KPR5-F1
#
_cell.length_a   1.000
_cell.length_b   1.000
_cell.length_c   1.000
_cell.angle_alpha   90.00
_cell.angle_beta   90.00
_cell.angle_gamma   90.00
#
_symmetry.space_group_name_H-M   'P 1'
#
loop_
_entity.id
_entity.type
_entity.pdbx_description
1 polymer ?
#
loop_
_entity_poly.entity_id
_entity_poly.type
_entity_poly.pdbx_seq_one_letter_code
_entity_poly.pdbx_strand_id
1 'polypeptide(L)'
;MMDAQSERQTSIYSPPFYSSRTGYKMCARLHLNGVDDGQGTHMSFFLVLMKGNHDGMLSWPFNFRIIFNLYDQTDKKQHIIDTFRPDVRSSSFQRPRSEMNIASGIPKFCPLAIIEQTNNRYVRDNS
;
A
#
# COMPACT_ATOMS: atom_id res chain seq x y z
N MET A 1 -4.93 -2.63 31.19
CA MET A 1 -4.70 -3.72 30.22
C MET A 1 -3.57 -3.27 29.32
N MET A 2 -2.36 -3.39 29.86
CA MET A 2 -1.10 -3.18 29.16
C MET A 2 -0.71 -4.56 28.67
N ASP A 3 -0.79 -4.81 27.37
CA ASP A 3 -0.13 -5.95 26.70
C ASP A 3 -0.31 -5.76 25.19
N ALA A 4 0.60 -4.98 24.56
CA ALA A 4 0.95 -5.09 23.13
C ALA A 4 2.01 -4.04 22.70
N GLN A 5 3.10 -3.88 23.44
CA GLN A 5 4.35 -3.41 22.83
C GLN A 5 5.13 -4.65 22.37
N SER A 6 4.72 -5.22 21.23
CA SER A 6 5.55 -6.21 20.53
C SER A 6 6.14 -5.58 19.27
N GLU A 7 7.42 -5.23 19.35
CA GLU A 7 8.29 -4.62 18.36
C GLU A 7 8.58 -5.48 17.09
N ARG A 8 7.68 -6.35 16.60
CA ARG A 8 8.08 -7.35 15.60
C ARG A 8 7.39 -7.39 14.24
N GLN A 9 6.52 -6.44 13.91
CA GLN A 9 6.08 -6.30 12.52
C GLN A 9 5.84 -4.83 12.15
N THR A 10 6.86 -4.20 11.57
CA THR A 10 6.81 -2.79 11.14
C THR A 10 5.93 -2.57 9.91
N SER A 11 5.57 -3.63 9.18
CA SER A 11 4.70 -3.56 8.01
C SER A 11 3.95 -4.85 7.71
N ILE A 12 2.75 -4.72 7.15
CA ILE A 12 1.88 -5.80 6.69
C ILE A 12 1.96 -5.85 5.15
N TYR A 13 2.04 -7.05 4.59
CA TYR A 13 1.98 -7.26 3.14
C TYR A 13 0.67 -7.95 2.76
N SER A 14 0.07 -7.50 1.66
CA SER A 14 -1.03 -8.25 1.04
C SER A 14 -0.50 -9.54 0.38
N PRO A 15 -1.37 -10.53 0.16
CA PRO A 15 -1.08 -11.55 -0.85
C PRO A 15 -0.76 -10.90 -2.20
N PRO A 16 0.07 -11.56 -3.05
CA PRO A 16 0.29 -11.09 -4.40
C PRO A 16 -1.00 -11.05 -5.22
N PHE A 17 -1.17 -10.01 -6.02
CA PHE A 17 -2.24 -9.87 -6.99
C PHE A 17 -1.65 -9.50 -8.36
N TYR A 18 -2.48 -9.61 -9.41
CA TYR A 18 -2.05 -9.42 -10.78
C TYR A 18 -2.97 -8.46 -11.52
N SER A 19 -2.40 -7.67 -12.42
CA SER A 19 -3.18 -6.81 -13.33
C SER A 19 -3.99 -7.61 -14.36
N SER A 20 -3.55 -8.83 -14.71
CA SER A 20 -4.26 -9.80 -15.54
C SER A 20 -3.64 -11.19 -15.35
N ARG A 21 -4.19 -12.24 -15.98
CA ARG A 21 -3.65 -13.62 -15.92
C ARG A 21 -2.16 -13.71 -16.24
N THR A 22 -1.68 -12.90 -17.18
CA THR A 22 -0.26 -12.84 -17.60
C THR A 22 0.35 -11.45 -17.36
N GLY A 23 -0.26 -10.64 -16.49
CA GLY A 23 0.10 -9.27 -16.23
C GLY A 23 1.16 -9.09 -15.14
N TYR A 24 1.40 -7.83 -14.76
CA TYR A 24 2.29 -7.45 -13.67
C TYR A 24 1.85 -8.10 -12.36
N LYS A 25 2.79 -8.75 -11.67
CA LYS A 25 2.63 -9.27 -10.30
C LYS A 25 2.98 -8.18 -9.30
N MET A 26 2.12 -7.98 -8.32
CA MET A 26 2.25 -6.89 -7.35
C MET A 26 1.80 -7.35 -5.98
N CYS A 27 2.23 -6.67 -4.93
CA CYS A 27 1.58 -6.72 -3.63
C CYS A 27 1.51 -5.31 -3.04
N ALA A 28 0.67 -5.15 -2.02
CA ALA A 28 0.59 -3.91 -1.26
C ALA A 28 1.34 -4.08 0.06
N ARG A 29 1.95 -2.99 0.54
CA ARG A 29 2.65 -2.93 1.81
C ARG A 29 2.10 -1.79 2.65
N LEU A 30 1.68 -2.09 3.86
CA LEU A 30 1.06 -1.16 4.79
C LEU A 30 1.92 -0.99 6.04
N HIS A 31 2.17 0.25 6.44
CA HIS A 31 2.76 0.57 7.73
C HIS A 31 1.69 1.24 8.58
N LEU A 32 1.18 0.51 9.57
CA LEU A 32 0.08 1.00 10.41
C LEU A 32 0.50 2.26 11.17
N ASN A 33 1.71 2.31 11.72
CA ASN A 33 2.23 3.48 12.46
C ASN A 33 3.10 4.43 11.62
N GLY A 34 2.97 4.35 10.29
CA GLY A 34 3.69 5.19 9.35
C GLY A 34 5.17 4.90 9.18
N VAL A 35 5.77 5.55 8.17
CA VAL A 35 7.22 5.60 7.90
C VAL A 35 7.61 7.01 7.45
N ASP A 36 8.92 7.27 7.45
CA ASP A 36 9.51 8.54 7.01
C ASP A 36 8.82 9.74 7.66
N ASP A 37 8.34 10.70 6.87
CA ASP A 37 7.69 11.92 7.36
C ASP A 37 6.26 11.68 7.90
N GLY A 38 5.69 10.49 7.70
CA GLY A 38 4.39 10.06 8.22
C GLY A 38 4.48 9.25 9.52
N GLN A 39 5.68 8.93 10.01
CA GLN A 39 5.87 8.10 11.19
C GLN A 39 5.14 8.66 12.42
N GLY A 40 4.37 7.80 13.10
CA GLY A 40 3.60 8.14 14.30
C GLY A 40 2.39 9.05 14.08
N THR A 41 2.10 9.47 12.84
CA THR A 41 1.01 10.42 12.56
C THR A 41 0.07 9.95 11.46
N HIS A 42 0.56 9.13 10.53
CA HIS A 42 -0.20 8.61 9.40
C HIS A 42 0.05 7.12 9.22
N MET A 43 -0.95 6.40 8.75
CA MET A 43 -0.76 5.13 8.08
C MET A 43 -0.14 5.38 6.70
N SER A 44 0.91 4.62 6.37
CA SER A 44 1.59 4.72 5.07
C SER A 44 1.25 3.51 4.20
N PHE A 45 0.96 3.75 2.92
CA PHE A 45 0.49 2.72 2.00
C PHE A 45 1.28 2.69 0.70
N PHE A 46 1.80 1.52 0.34
CA PHE A 46 2.72 1.35 -0.79
C PHE A 46 2.32 0.19 -1.71
N LEU A 47 2.67 0.33 -2.98
CA LEU A 47 2.67 -0.73 -3.97
C LEU A 47 4.09 -1.28 -4.11
N VAL A 48 4.20 -2.58 -4.29
CA VAL A 48 5.44 -3.28 -4.58
C VAL A 48 5.27 -4.03 -5.90
N LEU A 49 6.08 -3.71 -6.91
CA LEU A 49 6.19 -4.56 -8.09
C LEU A 49 7.04 -5.79 -7.74
N MET A 50 6.52 -6.96 -8.07
CA MET A 50 7.16 -8.25 -7.81
C MET A 50 7.60 -8.89 -9.12
N LYS A 51 8.64 -9.71 -9.07
CA LYS A 51 9.07 -10.51 -10.22
C LYS A 51 7.97 -11.48 -10.65
N GLY A 52 7.55 -11.37 -11.90
CA GLY A 52 6.52 -12.20 -12.52
C GLY A 52 7.09 -13.13 -13.59
N ASN A 53 6.40 -14.26 -13.81
CA ASN A 53 6.81 -15.24 -14.83
C ASN A 53 6.71 -14.69 -16.27
N HIS A 54 5.90 -13.64 -16.47
CA HIS A 54 5.61 -13.06 -17.79
C HIS A 54 6.30 -11.70 -18.00
N ASP A 55 7.19 -11.27 -17.11
CA ASP A 55 7.82 -9.93 -17.16
C ASP A 55 8.54 -9.63 -18.48
N GLY A 56 9.00 -10.66 -19.19
CA GLY A 56 9.66 -10.51 -20.50
C GLY A 56 8.72 -10.07 -21.63
N MET A 57 7.40 -10.20 -21.47
CA MET A 57 6.39 -9.81 -22.46
C MET A 57 5.68 -8.50 -22.10
N LEU A 58 5.91 -7.97 -20.91
CA LEU A 58 5.27 -6.76 -20.41
C LEU A 58 6.05 -5.51 -20.78
N SER A 59 5.35 -4.38 -20.89
CA SER A 59 5.99 -3.08 -21.12
C SER A 59 6.67 -2.56 -19.86
N TRP A 60 7.84 -1.96 -20.01
CA TRP A 60 8.59 -1.37 -18.90
C TRP A 60 9.15 0.00 -19.30
N PRO A 61 9.26 0.96 -18.35
CA PRO A 61 8.86 0.85 -16.94
C PRO A 61 7.34 0.81 -16.74
N PHE A 62 6.89 0.30 -15.60
CA PHE A 62 5.47 0.31 -15.22
C PHE A 62 4.99 1.77 -15.12
N ASN A 63 3.98 2.13 -15.92
CA ASN A 63 3.50 3.52 -16.03
C ASN A 63 1.97 3.61 -16.00
N PHE A 64 1.33 2.81 -15.14
CA PHE A 64 -0.10 2.89 -14.91
C PHE A 64 -0.39 3.73 -13.67
N ARG A 65 -1.46 4.52 -13.71
CA ARG A 65 -1.93 5.29 -12.53
C ARG A 65 -2.29 4.32 -11.40
N ILE A 66 -1.78 4.60 -10.20
CA ILE A 66 -2.05 3.81 -8.99
C ILE A 66 -3.06 4.59 -8.16
N ILE A 67 -4.09 3.90 -7.65
CA ILE A 67 -5.13 4.48 -6.80
C ILE A 67 -5.23 3.61 -5.55
N PHE A 68 -5.02 4.20 -4.39
CA PHE A 68 -5.25 3.57 -3.10
C PHE A 68 -6.58 4.04 -2.53
N ASN A 69 -7.32 3.10 -1.94
CA ASN A 69 -8.63 3.34 -1.36
C ASN A 69 -8.67 2.71 0.03
N LEU A 70 -9.02 3.51 1.05
CA LEU A 70 -9.47 3.02 2.35
C LEU A 70 -10.98 3.16 2.41
N TYR A 71 -11.66 2.03 2.49
CA TYR A 71 -13.11 1.99 2.38
C TYR A 71 -13.78 2.40 3.69
N ASP A 72 -14.55 3.48 3.64
CA ASP A 72 -15.67 3.72 4.58
C ASP A 72 -16.64 2.53 4.57
N GLN A 73 -16.74 1.85 5.71
CA GLN A 73 -17.56 0.66 5.93
C GLN A 73 -19.02 0.98 6.28
N THR A 74 -19.41 2.26 6.29
CA THR A 74 -20.80 2.70 6.46
C THR A 74 -21.51 2.86 5.12
N ASP A 75 -22.81 3.14 5.16
CA ASP A 75 -23.61 3.45 3.96
C ASP A 75 -23.27 4.81 3.34
N LYS A 76 -22.45 5.62 4.01
CA LYS A 76 -22.05 6.94 3.49
C LYS A 76 -21.01 6.86 2.39
N LYS A 77 -20.25 5.76 2.31
CA LYS A 77 -19.24 5.48 1.27
C LYS A 77 -18.25 6.64 1.05
N GLN A 78 -17.87 7.35 2.12
CA GLN A 78 -16.86 8.41 2.07
C GLN A 78 -15.46 7.82 2.19
N HIS A 79 -15.01 7.13 1.14
CA HIS A 79 -13.70 6.49 1.11
C HIS A 79 -12.56 7.53 1.13
N ILE A 80 -11.44 7.19 1.78
CA ILE A 80 -10.20 7.96 1.63
C ILE A 80 -9.50 7.43 0.39
N ILE A 81 -9.32 8.30 -0.60
CA ILE A 81 -8.76 7.94 -1.90
C ILE A 81 -7.56 8.84 -2.15
N ASP A 82 -6.45 8.23 -2.52
CA ASP A 82 -5.28 8.97 -2.98
C ASP A 82 -4.65 8.24 -4.18
N THR A 83 -4.03 9.00 -5.07
CA THR A 83 -3.55 8.50 -6.35
C THR A 83 -2.24 9.15 -6.73
N PHE A 84 -1.38 8.38 -7.39
CA PHE A 84 -0.17 8.91 -7.99
C PHE A 84 0.10 8.22 -9.32
N ARG A 85 0.92 8.87 -10.14
CA ARG A 85 1.51 8.27 -11.33
C ARG A 85 2.96 7.86 -11.02
N PRO A 86 3.38 6.64 -11.38
CA PRO A 86 4.76 6.20 -11.25
C PRO A 86 5.77 7.20 -11.85
N ASP A 87 6.85 7.49 -11.12
CA ASP A 87 8.02 8.10 -11.73
C ASP A 87 8.81 7.02 -12.49
N VAL A 88 8.75 7.08 -13.81
CA VAL A 88 9.43 6.14 -14.72
C VAL A 88 10.95 6.11 -14.59
N ARG A 89 11.57 7.07 -13.89
CA ARG A 89 13.01 7.08 -13.58
C ARG A 89 13.34 6.32 -12.30
N SER A 90 12.36 6.11 -11.42
CA SER A 90 12.55 5.39 -10.17
C SER A 90 12.79 3.90 -10.43
N SER A 91 13.68 3.32 -9.63
CA SER A 91 13.95 1.87 -9.64
C SER A 91 12.73 1.04 -9.21
N SER A 92 11.80 1.62 -8.45
CA SER A 92 10.55 0.97 -8.01
C SER A 92 9.69 0.46 -9.15
N PHE A 93 9.74 1.13 -10.31
CA PHE A 93 8.86 0.85 -11.45
C PHE A 93 9.59 0.24 -12.66
N GLN A 94 10.89 -0.04 -12.53
CA GLN A 94 11.63 -0.78 -13.55
C GLN A 94 11.26 -2.27 -13.50
N ARG A 95 11.61 -3.00 -14.56
CA ARG A 95 11.47 -4.46 -14.59
C ARG A 95 12.19 -5.09 -13.38
N PRO A 96 11.51 -5.88 -12.54
CA PRO A 96 12.14 -6.50 -11.38
C PRO A 96 13.33 -7.38 -11.73
N ARG A 97 14.43 -7.17 -10.99
CA ARG A 97 15.64 -8.01 -11.05
C ARG A 97 15.73 -8.96 -9.86
N SER A 98 15.15 -8.57 -8.73
CA SER A 98 14.93 -9.35 -7.51
C SER A 98 13.46 -9.71 -7.36
N GLU A 99 13.11 -10.52 -6.35
CA GLU A 99 11.72 -10.92 -6.07
C GLU A 99 10.77 -9.75 -5.89
N MET A 100 11.25 -8.65 -5.30
CA MET A 100 10.51 -7.41 -5.08
C MET A 100 11.39 -6.22 -5.45
N ASN A 101 10.77 -5.21 -6.05
CA ASN A 101 11.36 -3.87 -6.15
C ASN A 101 11.22 -3.11 -4.82
N ILE A 102 11.86 -1.94 -4.75
CA ILE A 102 11.64 -0.98 -3.66
C ILE A 102 10.17 -0.52 -3.71
N ALA A 103 9.49 -0.57 -2.58
CA ALA A 103 8.10 -0.12 -2.44
C ALA A 103 7.95 1.36 -2.80
N SER A 104 6.84 1.75 -3.42
CA SER A 104 6.53 3.14 -3.74
C SER A 104 5.05 3.43 -3.54
N GLY A 105 4.73 4.60 -2.99
CA GLY A 105 3.41 4.89 -2.47
C GLY A 105 3.36 6.20 -1.69
N ILE A 106 2.52 6.22 -0.67
CA ILE A 106 2.08 7.44 0.00
C ILE A 106 2.39 7.34 1.49
N PRO A 107 3.49 7.97 1.96
CA PRO A 107 3.87 7.98 3.37
C PRO A 107 2.77 8.56 4.29
N LYS A 108 2.04 9.57 3.81
CA LYS A 108 0.94 10.23 4.55
C LYS A 108 -0.43 9.90 3.98
N PHE A 109 -0.75 8.61 3.84
CA PHE A 109 -2.00 8.19 3.19
C PHE A 109 -3.25 8.47 4.03
N CYS A 110 -3.25 8.06 5.31
CA CYS A 110 -4.39 8.27 6.20
C CYS A 110 -3.91 8.74 7.57
N PRO A 111 -4.35 9.91 8.07
CA PRO A 111 -4.03 10.36 9.42
C PRO A 111 -4.50 9.36 10.48
N LEU A 112 -3.62 8.98 11.40
CA LEU A 112 -3.95 8.07 12.50
C LEU A 112 -5.08 8.61 13.37
N ALA A 113 -5.13 9.92 13.56
CA ALA A 113 -6.19 10.60 14.30
C ALA A 113 -7.60 10.33 13.74
N ILE A 114 -7.75 9.94 12.47
CA ILE A 114 -9.06 9.54 11.90
C ILE A 114 -9.41 8.10 12.29
N ILE A 115 -8.41 7.22 12.37
CA ILE A 115 -8.57 5.79 12.66
C ILE A 115 -8.72 5.55 14.17
N GLU A 116 -8.01 6.33 14.98
CA GLU A 116 -8.02 6.21 16.45
C GLU A 116 -9.31 6.75 17.10
N GLN A 117 -10.12 7.50 16.35
CA GLN A 117 -11.41 7.97 16.85
C GLN A 117 -12.33 6.79 17.20
N THR A 118 -12.92 6.84 18.40
CA THR A 118 -13.97 5.93 18.82
C THR A 118 -15.11 5.99 17.80
N ASN A 119 -15.56 4.82 17.31
CA ASN A 119 -16.62 4.71 16.30
C ASN A 119 -16.26 5.32 14.93
N ASN A 120 -14.98 5.31 14.55
CA ASN A 120 -14.56 5.66 13.20
C ASN A 120 -15.27 4.79 12.13
N ARG A 121 -15.17 5.21 10.87
CA ARG A 121 -15.90 4.59 9.76
C ARG A 121 -15.11 3.54 9.00
N TYR A 122 -13.82 3.44 9.27
CA TYR A 122 -12.86 2.71 8.45
C TYR A 122 -12.43 1.39 9.09
N VAL A 123 -12.62 1.26 10.40
CA VAL A 123 -12.37 0.04 11.18
C VAL A 123 -13.66 -0.38 11.88
N ARG A 124 -14.15 -1.58 11.56
CA ARG A 124 -15.32 -2.22 12.19
C ARG A 124 -14.95 -3.65 12.51
N ASP A 125 -15.34 -4.14 13.69
CA ASP A 125 -15.08 -5.52 14.11
C ASP A 125 -13.59 -5.93 14.06
N ASN A 126 -12.68 -4.98 14.28
CA ASN A 126 -11.23 -5.13 14.13
C ASN A 126 -10.78 -5.53 12.69
N SER A 127 -11.55 -5.08 11.69
CA SER A 127 -11.26 -5.24 10.25
C SER A 127 -11.41 -3.94 9.48
#